data_AF-A0AAU0TS15-F1
#
_entry.id   AF-A0AAU0TS15-F1
#
_cell.length_a   1.000
_cell.length_b   1.000
_cell.length_c   1.000
_cell.angle_alpha   90.00
_cell.angle_beta   90.00
_cell.angle_gamma   90.00
#
_symmetry.space_group_name_H-M   'P 1'
#
loop_
_entity.id
_entity.type
_entity.pdbx_description
1 polymer ?
#
loop_
_entity_poly.entity_id
_entity_poly.type
_entity_poly.pdbx_seq_one_letter_code
_entity_poly.pdbx_strand_id
1 'polypeptide(L)'
;MATQAQIAAVQQLYVGYMGRAADSAGLAFWANAIATGTATIQSVATGFTLSAEYKAAYTGLANDALVDKVYNNVLGRASDATGKAFWVAALASGSVTAATLVATIVSNLGAQDQTTINNKVFVAQTYTDAVGANYNTTAGTSVLVGVNSTPASVSTAVTAISTGTLAGLVPGLGLINASVAAQSAVTAYGTATAGTNVALDTNSDGTVTSAEASAVLGTDTTARTTVSASSTATLNANVSNTTAALATEKALVSTATGGAAAITAYENAFAAQKVATVANTAIAAVTAAGVAGLDVAVVAAGTTVTLATLGTAANNGAAFANAAAVLAFLSDTTKTASAQASLVTELNKVAIFGAEVVDGGVKALAVANTTATVGTTTTTLNNVAGTAPGGGPLNSYIVDKVLVTTATSLVTAAVAADAKVAVDTVVTSQYAVLNKAVVDAGTAISTFSAANVTKLSVQDINGGAPLADANKVLSDVFYFKTAVAANTSVSIANFSAGDSIVLGAGYTYNNGALTTGNGNALEFFLQKTAAGNTQIVVETANYGSADSTVNATTGVVTPGHAEVITLTGVTADHLSVANGIVSYV
;
A
#
# COMPACT_ATOMS: atom_id res chain seq x y z
N MET A 1 -8.06 8.14 28.79
CA MET A 1 -8.09 9.31 27.89
C MET A 1 -9.51 9.85 27.84
N ALA A 2 -9.69 11.15 27.65
CA ALA A 2 -11.02 11.73 27.51
C ALA A 2 -11.76 11.19 26.28
N THR A 3 -13.07 11.04 26.38
CA THR A 3 -13.95 10.65 25.28
C THR A 3 -14.18 11.83 24.33
N GLN A 4 -14.51 11.54 23.06
CA GLN A 4 -14.85 12.59 22.09
C GLN A 4 -16.01 13.48 22.57
N ALA A 5 -16.97 12.92 23.31
CA ALA A 5 -18.08 13.69 23.90
C ALA A 5 -17.59 14.69 24.97
N GLN A 6 -16.62 14.29 25.80
CA GLN A 6 -16.02 15.18 26.81
C GLN A 6 -15.20 16.30 26.15
N ILE A 7 -14.43 15.96 25.11
CA ILE A 7 -13.66 16.94 24.31
C ILE A 7 -14.62 17.95 23.66
N ALA A 8 -15.66 17.46 22.97
CA ALA A 8 -16.66 18.31 22.33
C ALA A 8 -17.40 19.22 23.33
N ALA A 9 -17.72 18.73 24.53
CA ALA A 9 -18.36 19.53 25.56
C ALA A 9 -17.47 20.69 26.04
N VAL A 10 -16.17 20.47 26.23
CA VAL A 10 -15.21 21.53 26.55
C VAL A 10 -15.06 22.51 25.38
N GLN A 11 -14.94 22.01 24.16
CA GLN A 11 -14.86 22.83 22.95
C GLN A 11 -16.09 23.74 22.82
N GLN A 12 -17.29 23.23 23.15
CA GLN A 12 -18.52 24.01 23.16
C GLN A 12 -18.48 25.18 24.16
N LEU A 13 -17.79 25.03 25.30
CA LEU A 13 -17.60 26.13 26.26
C LEU A 13 -16.64 27.20 25.70
N TYR A 14 -15.56 26.82 25.02
CA TYR A 14 -14.68 27.76 24.32
C TYR A 14 -15.44 28.51 23.22
N VAL A 15 -16.20 27.80 22.39
CA VAL A 15 -17.03 28.42 21.34
C VAL A 15 -18.04 29.36 21.96
N GLY A 16 -18.80 28.93 22.97
CA GLY A 16 -19.91 29.71 23.55
C GLY A 16 -19.46 30.92 24.37
N TYR A 17 -18.45 30.76 25.24
CA TYR A 17 -17.98 31.86 26.08
C TYR A 17 -16.91 32.72 25.39
N MET A 18 -15.94 32.11 24.72
CA MET A 18 -14.78 32.84 24.19
C MET A 18 -14.98 33.23 22.72
N GLY A 19 -15.92 32.62 22.00
CA GLY A 19 -16.15 32.89 20.57
C GLY A 19 -15.05 32.34 19.66
N ARG A 20 -14.26 31.38 20.15
CA ARG A 20 -13.09 30.82 19.45
C ARG A 20 -12.93 29.32 19.70
N ALA A 21 -12.12 28.68 18.87
CA ALA A 21 -11.62 27.33 19.14
C ALA A 21 -10.74 27.29 20.40
N ALA A 22 -10.68 26.13 21.05
CA ALA A 22 -9.75 25.91 22.15
C ALA A 22 -8.31 25.77 21.65
N ASP A 23 -7.34 26.13 22.49
CA ASP A 23 -5.96 25.68 22.31
C ASP A 23 -5.82 24.22 22.76
N SER A 24 -4.87 23.48 22.18
CA SER A 24 -4.74 22.03 22.42
C SER A 24 -4.43 21.71 23.89
N ALA A 25 -3.63 22.54 24.57
CA ALA A 25 -3.25 22.33 25.96
C ALA A 25 -4.42 22.53 26.93
N GLY A 26 -5.17 23.63 26.78
CA GLY A 26 -6.36 23.93 27.57
C GLY A 26 -7.48 22.92 27.35
N LEU A 27 -7.72 22.52 26.09
CA LEU A 27 -8.69 21.48 25.76
C LEU A 27 -8.33 20.15 26.43
N ALA A 28 -7.08 19.70 26.29
CA ALA A 28 -6.61 18.46 26.88
C ALA A 28 -6.68 18.50 28.43
N PHE A 29 -6.29 19.62 29.04
CA PHE A 29 -6.35 19.81 30.49
C PHE A 29 -7.77 19.61 31.03
N TRP A 30 -8.75 20.35 30.48
CA TRP A 30 -10.13 20.28 30.96
C TRP A 30 -10.80 18.94 30.62
N ALA A 31 -10.58 18.42 29.42
CA ALA A 31 -11.14 17.14 29.00
C ALA A 31 -10.61 15.98 29.88
N ASN A 32 -9.32 15.99 30.20
CA ASN A 32 -8.73 14.99 31.11
C ASN A 32 -9.20 15.17 32.56
N ALA A 33 -9.39 16.40 33.04
CA ALA A 33 -9.96 16.64 34.36
C ALA A 33 -11.38 16.04 34.48
N ILE A 34 -12.20 16.17 33.44
CA ILE A 34 -13.53 15.53 33.37
C ILE A 34 -13.39 14.00 33.27
N ALA A 35 -12.48 13.50 32.43
CA ALA A 35 -12.28 12.07 32.23
C ALA A 35 -11.80 11.33 33.49
N THR A 36 -11.04 12.02 34.35
CA THR A 36 -10.53 11.51 35.64
C THR A 36 -11.49 11.76 36.80
N GLY A 37 -12.63 12.41 36.56
CA GLY A 37 -13.62 12.74 37.59
C GLY A 37 -13.19 13.85 38.55
N THR A 38 -12.07 14.53 38.29
CA THR A 38 -11.57 15.65 39.12
C THR A 38 -12.31 16.95 38.84
N ALA A 39 -13.01 17.05 37.71
CA ALA A 39 -13.90 18.15 37.36
C ALA A 39 -15.22 17.63 36.76
N THR A 40 -16.27 18.42 36.89
CA THR A 40 -17.51 18.26 36.12
C THR A 40 -17.55 19.31 35.02
N ILE A 41 -18.35 19.11 33.96
CA ILE A 41 -18.52 20.16 32.94
C ILE A 41 -19.01 21.48 33.54
N GLN A 42 -19.80 21.40 34.61
CA GLN A 42 -20.30 22.56 35.33
C GLN A 42 -19.18 23.32 36.06
N SER A 43 -18.26 22.60 36.72
CA SER A 43 -17.12 23.24 37.38
C SER A 43 -16.12 23.81 36.36
N VAL A 44 -15.96 23.18 35.19
CA VAL A 44 -15.19 23.74 34.08
C VAL A 44 -15.81 25.06 33.61
N ALA A 45 -17.12 25.10 33.38
CA ALA A 45 -17.81 26.33 32.99
C ALA A 45 -17.67 27.44 34.04
N THR A 46 -17.74 27.12 35.34
CA THR A 46 -17.42 28.06 36.42
C THR A 46 -15.98 28.56 36.31
N GLY A 47 -15.01 27.66 36.08
CA GLY A 47 -13.60 28.03 35.88
C GLY A 47 -13.40 29.03 34.73
N PHE A 48 -14.13 28.86 33.62
CA PHE A 48 -14.09 29.81 32.51
C PHE A 48 -14.53 31.20 32.95
N THR A 49 -15.63 31.32 33.71
CA THR A 49 -16.09 32.64 34.20
C THR A 49 -15.09 33.35 35.13
N LEU A 50 -14.17 32.59 35.74
CA LEU A 50 -13.13 33.13 36.62
C LEU A 50 -11.84 33.48 35.88
N SER A 51 -11.70 33.04 34.62
CA SER A 51 -10.51 33.26 33.80
C SER A 51 -10.30 34.74 33.46
N ALA A 52 -9.04 35.12 33.24
CA ALA A 52 -8.71 36.48 32.80
C ALA A 52 -9.36 36.82 31.46
N GLU A 53 -9.46 35.86 30.55
CA GLU A 53 -10.07 36.01 29.22
C GLU A 53 -11.57 36.30 29.32
N TYR A 54 -12.31 35.54 30.14
CA TYR A 54 -13.71 35.83 30.39
C TYR A 54 -13.91 37.18 31.05
N LYS A 55 -13.12 37.49 32.08
CA LYS A 55 -13.21 38.78 32.76
C LYS A 55 -12.97 39.94 31.80
N ALA A 56 -11.99 39.84 30.92
CA ALA A 56 -11.74 40.85 29.89
C ALA A 56 -12.91 40.98 28.91
N ALA A 57 -13.58 39.87 28.58
CA ALA A 57 -14.67 39.86 27.62
C ALA A 57 -16.04 40.26 28.19
N TYR A 58 -16.30 40.05 29.48
CA TYR A 58 -17.64 40.12 30.07
C TYR A 58 -17.79 41.01 31.32
N THR A 59 -16.69 41.40 31.98
CA THR A 59 -16.80 42.22 33.21
C THR A 59 -17.43 43.57 32.90
N GLY A 60 -18.44 43.96 33.67
CA GLY A 60 -19.17 45.22 33.49
C GLY A 60 -20.24 45.22 32.41
N LEU A 61 -20.42 44.10 31.67
CA LEU A 61 -21.57 43.96 30.76
C LEU A 61 -22.87 43.82 31.56
N ALA A 62 -23.90 44.53 31.11
CA ALA A 62 -25.26 44.27 31.53
C ALA A 62 -25.75 42.91 30.98
N ASN A 63 -26.75 42.31 31.65
CA ASN A 63 -27.25 40.98 31.29
C ASN A 63 -27.68 40.87 29.82
N ASP A 64 -28.24 41.95 29.27
CA ASP A 64 -28.69 42.02 27.88
C ASP A 64 -27.53 41.95 26.89
N ALA A 65 -26.43 42.67 27.15
CA ALA A 65 -25.20 42.61 26.35
C ALA A 65 -24.47 41.27 26.51
N LEU A 66 -24.50 40.69 27.71
CA LEU A 66 -23.94 39.36 27.98
C LEU A 66 -24.67 38.29 27.13
N VAL A 67 -26.01 38.30 27.15
CA VAL A 67 -26.83 37.38 26.35
C VAL A 67 -26.56 37.55 24.85
N ASP A 68 -26.50 38.79 24.35
CA ASP A 68 -26.20 39.06 22.94
C ASP A 68 -24.83 38.51 22.51
N LYS A 69 -23.83 38.65 23.38
CA LYS A 69 -22.48 38.14 23.09
C LYS A 69 -22.47 36.62 23.03
N VAL A 70 -23.11 35.94 23.98
CA VAL A 70 -23.24 34.47 23.96
C VAL A 70 -24.04 34.00 22.74
N TYR A 71 -25.12 34.69 22.37
CA TYR A 71 -25.89 34.37 21.16
C TYR A 71 -25.04 34.49 19.89
N ASN A 72 -24.27 35.55 19.74
CA ASN A 72 -23.39 35.71 18.58
C ASN A 72 -22.31 34.61 18.54
N ASN A 73 -21.72 34.27 19.68
CA ASN A 73 -20.74 33.20 19.78
C ASN A 73 -21.33 31.84 19.39
N VAL A 74 -22.47 31.46 19.98
CA VAL A 74 -23.10 30.15 19.78
C VAL A 74 -23.75 30.04 18.39
N LEU A 75 -24.46 31.08 17.94
CA LEU A 75 -25.33 31.03 16.77
C LEU A 75 -24.86 31.85 15.57
N GLY A 76 -23.91 32.78 15.77
CA GLY A 76 -23.42 33.65 14.68
C GLY A 76 -24.46 34.68 14.22
N ARG A 77 -25.46 34.96 15.05
CA ARG A 77 -26.55 35.90 14.77
C ARG A 77 -26.97 36.61 16.06
N ALA A 78 -27.64 37.75 15.91
CA ALA A 78 -28.26 38.45 17.02
C ALA A 78 -29.32 37.59 17.71
N SER A 79 -29.51 37.82 19.02
CA SER A 79 -30.60 37.24 19.77
C SER A 79 -31.95 37.79 19.29
N ASP A 80 -32.98 36.96 19.28
CA ASP A 80 -34.34 37.44 19.05
C ASP A 80 -34.87 38.09 20.33
N ALA A 81 -35.80 39.04 20.19
CA ALA A 81 -36.29 39.84 21.32
C ALA A 81 -36.91 38.99 22.44
N THR A 82 -37.63 37.92 22.09
CA THR A 82 -38.30 37.04 23.06
C THR A 82 -37.29 36.19 23.81
N GLY A 83 -36.37 35.52 23.11
CA GLY A 83 -35.29 34.75 23.69
C GLY A 83 -34.40 35.60 24.57
N LYS A 84 -34.01 36.80 24.10
CA LYS A 84 -33.22 37.75 24.88
C LYS A 84 -33.92 38.12 26.19
N ALA A 85 -35.20 38.50 26.13
CA ALA A 85 -35.96 38.85 27.32
C ALA A 85 -36.04 37.69 28.34
N PHE A 86 -36.23 36.47 27.85
CA PHE A 86 -36.25 35.27 28.69
C PHE A 86 -34.91 35.06 29.43
N TRP A 87 -33.79 35.08 28.70
CA TRP A 87 -32.47 34.85 29.30
C TRP A 87 -32.04 35.99 30.25
N VAL A 88 -32.37 37.24 29.92
CA VAL A 88 -32.12 38.39 30.80
C VAL A 88 -32.89 38.25 32.11
N ALA A 89 -34.16 37.85 32.05
CA ALA A 89 -34.96 37.60 33.25
C ALA A 89 -34.39 36.44 34.08
N ALA A 90 -33.94 35.35 33.44
CA ALA A 90 -33.34 34.20 34.12
C ALA A 90 -31.99 34.54 34.80
N LEU A 91 -31.19 35.42 34.19
CA LEU A 91 -29.96 35.96 34.80
C LEU A 91 -30.28 36.90 35.97
N ALA A 92 -31.30 37.75 35.83
CA ALA A 92 -31.71 38.69 36.87
C ALA A 92 -32.30 37.99 38.10
N SER A 93 -33.03 36.88 37.92
CA SER A 93 -33.56 36.07 39.02
C SER A 93 -32.53 35.15 39.67
N GLY A 94 -31.36 34.98 39.05
CA GLY A 94 -30.34 34.02 39.47
C GLY A 94 -30.67 32.55 39.15
N SER A 95 -31.77 32.29 38.42
CA SER A 95 -32.13 30.93 37.99
C SER A 95 -31.16 30.37 36.94
N VAL A 96 -30.52 31.26 36.19
CA VAL A 96 -29.35 30.97 35.34
C VAL A 96 -28.22 31.89 35.80
N THR A 97 -27.01 31.36 35.88
CA THR A 97 -25.81 32.12 36.19
C THR A 97 -25.00 32.33 34.92
N ALA A 98 -24.06 33.27 34.94
CA ALA A 98 -23.08 33.41 33.88
C ALA A 98 -22.37 32.09 33.53
N ALA A 99 -22.13 31.21 34.52
CA ALA A 99 -21.47 29.92 34.33
C ALA A 99 -22.38 28.84 33.71
N THR A 100 -23.70 28.93 33.92
CA THR A 100 -24.66 27.95 33.35
C THR A 100 -25.26 28.42 32.02
N LEU A 101 -25.13 29.70 31.68
CA LEU A 101 -25.84 30.31 30.53
C LEU A 101 -25.60 29.61 29.20
N VAL A 102 -24.34 29.33 28.83
CA VAL A 102 -24.05 28.65 27.54
C VAL A 102 -24.68 27.27 27.51
N ALA A 103 -24.54 26.50 28.59
CA ALA A 103 -25.10 25.15 28.66
C ALA A 103 -26.63 25.18 28.58
N THR A 104 -27.29 26.12 29.27
CA THR A 104 -28.75 26.23 29.24
C THR A 104 -29.26 26.74 27.89
N ILE A 105 -28.56 27.69 27.24
CA ILE A 105 -28.90 28.11 25.88
C ILE A 105 -28.80 26.92 24.93
N VAL A 106 -27.64 26.25 24.88
CA VAL A 106 -27.39 25.16 23.92
C VAL A 106 -28.39 24.01 24.08
N SER A 107 -28.70 23.61 25.32
CA SER A 107 -29.68 22.54 25.58
C SER A 107 -31.13 22.88 25.23
N ASN A 108 -31.45 24.14 24.93
CA ASN A 108 -32.80 24.60 24.61
C ASN A 108 -32.90 25.19 23.18
N LEU A 109 -31.93 24.90 22.30
CA LEU A 109 -31.96 25.35 20.91
C LEU A 109 -32.93 24.54 20.05
N GLY A 110 -33.51 25.20 19.03
CA GLY A 110 -34.18 24.51 17.94
C GLY A 110 -33.20 23.73 17.06
N ALA A 111 -33.70 22.79 16.25
CA ALA A 111 -32.87 21.88 15.46
C ALA A 111 -31.80 22.58 14.60
N GLN A 112 -32.16 23.67 13.91
CA GLN A 112 -31.22 24.42 13.05
C GLN A 112 -30.10 25.11 13.86
N ASP A 113 -30.45 25.70 15.00
CA ASP A 113 -29.48 26.35 15.88
C ASP A 113 -28.57 25.30 16.55
N GLN A 114 -29.12 24.13 16.90
CA GLN A 114 -28.34 22.99 17.39
C GLN A 114 -27.32 22.52 16.35
N THR A 115 -27.72 22.44 15.07
CA THR A 115 -26.76 22.14 13.98
C THR A 115 -25.69 23.22 13.87
N THR A 116 -26.03 24.48 14.06
CA THR A 116 -25.06 25.60 13.99
C THR A 116 -23.96 25.47 15.05
N ILE A 117 -24.32 25.25 16.32
CA ILE A 117 -23.30 25.08 17.36
C ILE A 117 -22.51 23.78 17.18
N ASN A 118 -23.14 22.69 16.74
CA ASN A 118 -22.45 21.43 16.46
C ASN A 118 -21.41 21.60 15.33
N ASN A 119 -21.77 22.31 14.25
CA ASN A 119 -20.86 22.63 13.16
C ASN A 119 -19.70 23.51 13.60
N LYS A 120 -19.96 24.52 14.44
CA LYS A 120 -18.91 25.35 15.03
C LYS A 120 -17.97 24.53 15.92
N VAL A 121 -18.49 23.63 16.76
CA VAL A 121 -17.68 22.74 17.59
C VAL A 121 -16.81 21.82 16.73
N PHE A 122 -17.37 21.24 15.65
CA PHE A 122 -16.61 20.42 14.71
C PHE A 122 -15.47 21.21 14.03
N VAL A 123 -15.77 22.39 13.48
CA VAL A 123 -14.76 23.26 12.86
C VAL A 123 -13.72 23.71 13.87
N ALA A 124 -14.14 24.08 15.09
CA ALA A 124 -13.25 24.47 16.16
C ALA A 124 -12.28 23.33 16.52
N GLN A 125 -12.81 22.11 16.68
CA GLN A 125 -11.99 20.94 16.95
C GLN A 125 -11.00 20.68 15.82
N THR A 126 -11.48 20.72 14.58
CA THR A 126 -10.64 20.54 13.37
C THR A 126 -9.49 21.54 13.35
N TYR A 127 -9.75 22.80 13.70
CA TYR A 127 -8.71 23.83 13.81
C TYR A 127 -7.72 23.52 14.93
N THR A 128 -8.21 23.23 16.14
CA THR A 128 -7.38 22.90 17.32
C THR A 128 -6.45 21.72 17.03
N ASP A 129 -6.94 20.69 16.36
CA ASP A 129 -6.16 19.51 15.99
C ASP A 129 -5.12 19.83 14.92
N ALA A 130 -5.49 20.67 13.93
CA ALA A 130 -4.61 21.05 12.83
C ALA A 130 -3.43 21.94 13.28
N VAL A 131 -3.66 22.90 14.18
CA VAL A 131 -2.62 23.85 14.60
C VAL A 131 -1.70 23.32 15.70
N GLY A 132 -2.20 22.44 16.59
CA GLY A 132 -1.42 21.94 17.72
C GLY A 132 -0.79 23.06 18.55
N ALA A 133 0.54 23.01 18.73
CA ALA A 133 1.28 24.03 19.47
C ALA A 133 1.32 25.42 18.78
N ASN A 134 1.03 25.49 17.48
CA ASN A 134 1.02 26.73 16.70
C ASN A 134 -0.33 27.47 16.78
N TYR A 135 -1.14 27.15 17.80
CA TYR A 135 -2.44 27.76 18.01
C TYR A 135 -2.35 29.29 18.02
N ASN A 136 -3.23 29.93 17.23
CA ASN A 136 -3.35 31.38 17.17
C ASN A 136 -4.78 31.80 17.53
N THR A 137 -4.93 32.63 18.56
CA THR A 137 -6.26 33.07 19.06
C THR A 137 -7.10 33.79 18.01
N THR A 138 -6.49 34.64 17.19
CA THR A 138 -7.19 35.39 16.14
C THR A 138 -7.71 34.44 15.05
N ALA A 139 -6.91 33.46 14.66
CA ALA A 139 -7.33 32.44 13.70
C ALA A 139 -8.38 31.49 14.29
N GLY A 140 -8.24 31.07 15.55
CA GLY A 140 -9.25 30.27 16.26
C GLY A 140 -10.60 30.98 16.41
N THR A 141 -10.61 32.32 16.39
CA THR A 141 -11.84 33.13 16.30
C THR A 141 -12.34 33.18 14.86
N SER A 142 -11.45 33.50 13.92
CA SER A 142 -11.78 33.72 12.50
C SER A 142 -12.34 32.47 11.83
N VAL A 143 -11.87 31.28 12.21
CA VAL A 143 -12.31 30.00 11.64
C VAL A 143 -13.79 29.70 11.89
N LEU A 144 -14.39 30.32 12.93
CA LEU A 144 -15.80 30.15 13.29
C LEU A 144 -16.72 31.17 12.62
N VAL A 145 -16.16 32.20 11.98
CA VAL A 145 -16.92 33.25 11.30
C VAL A 145 -17.60 32.67 10.07
N GLY A 146 -18.92 32.86 9.96
CA GLY A 146 -19.73 32.35 8.85
C GLY A 146 -20.14 30.88 8.96
N VAL A 147 -19.61 30.12 9.92
CA VAL A 147 -20.03 28.75 10.19
C VAL A 147 -21.47 28.75 10.71
N ASN A 148 -22.36 28.07 9.99
CA ASN A 148 -23.80 28.01 10.25
C ASN A 148 -24.32 26.58 10.08
N SER A 149 -25.65 26.40 10.04
CA SER A 149 -26.29 25.08 9.92
C SER A 149 -26.09 24.36 8.58
N THR A 150 -25.46 24.99 7.58
CA THR A 150 -25.29 24.42 6.24
C THR A 150 -23.95 23.68 6.08
N PRO A 151 -23.92 22.56 5.33
CA PRO A 151 -22.66 21.86 4.99
C PRO A 151 -21.66 22.74 4.23
N ALA A 152 -22.15 23.66 3.40
CA ALA A 152 -21.30 24.59 2.64
C ALA A 152 -20.44 25.47 3.55
N SER A 153 -21.01 25.98 4.66
CA SER A 153 -20.28 26.80 5.61
C SER A 153 -19.15 26.04 6.32
N VAL A 154 -19.39 24.75 6.65
CA VAL A 154 -18.37 23.87 7.21
C VAL A 154 -17.28 23.60 6.18
N SER A 155 -17.64 23.31 4.93
CA SER A 155 -16.67 23.10 3.85
C SER A 155 -15.77 24.31 3.67
N THR A 156 -16.31 25.53 3.67
CA THR A 156 -15.50 26.76 3.56
C THR A 156 -14.51 26.89 4.72
N ALA A 157 -14.94 26.66 5.95
CA ALA A 157 -14.07 26.76 7.11
C ALA A 157 -12.99 25.66 7.13
N VAL A 158 -13.36 24.42 6.81
CA VAL A 158 -12.40 23.30 6.69
C VAL A 158 -11.41 23.53 5.56
N THR A 159 -11.83 24.12 4.44
CA THR A 159 -10.91 24.56 3.37
C THR A 159 -9.93 25.59 3.90
N ALA A 160 -10.38 26.62 4.63
CA ALA A 160 -9.49 27.63 5.20
C ALA A 160 -8.46 27.03 6.17
N ILE A 161 -8.85 25.98 6.92
CA ILE A 161 -7.95 25.19 7.76
C ILE A 161 -6.95 24.40 6.89
N SER A 162 -7.44 23.63 5.92
CA SER A 162 -6.62 22.69 5.14
C SER A 162 -5.68 23.37 4.16
N THR A 163 -6.03 24.56 3.67
CA THR A 163 -5.17 25.40 2.83
C THR A 163 -4.28 26.35 3.64
N GLY A 164 -4.40 26.35 4.97
CA GLY A 164 -3.60 27.16 5.90
C GLY A 164 -3.69 28.68 5.68
N THR A 165 -4.88 29.16 5.28
CA THR A 165 -5.10 30.60 5.04
C THR A 165 -5.28 31.42 6.33
N LEU A 166 -5.34 30.75 7.49
CA LEU A 166 -5.43 31.39 8.81
C LEU A 166 -4.07 31.35 9.49
N ALA A 167 -3.80 32.34 10.36
CA ALA A 167 -2.56 32.39 11.12
C ALA A 167 -2.34 31.13 11.98
N GLY A 168 -1.08 30.69 12.07
CA GLY A 168 -0.68 29.50 12.84
C GLY A 168 -0.87 28.16 12.11
N LEU A 169 -1.44 28.16 10.91
CA LEU A 169 -1.51 26.98 10.05
C LEU A 169 -0.41 27.01 8.99
N VAL A 170 0.04 25.83 8.59
CA VAL A 170 0.93 25.66 7.43
C VAL A 170 0.11 25.69 6.14
N PRO A 171 0.34 26.66 5.24
CA PRO A 171 -0.36 26.71 3.96
C PRO A 171 -0.18 25.43 3.13
N GLY A 172 -1.26 24.93 2.53
CA GLY A 172 -1.22 23.74 1.66
C GLY A 172 -1.02 22.39 2.37
N LEU A 173 -0.93 22.35 3.71
CA LEU A 173 -0.71 21.13 4.50
C LEU A 173 -1.71 20.01 4.18
N GLY A 174 -3.00 20.34 3.99
CA GLY A 174 -4.01 19.34 3.63
C GLY A 174 -3.76 18.70 2.27
N LEU A 175 -3.26 19.47 1.30
CA LEU A 175 -2.92 18.97 -0.04
C LEU A 175 -1.66 18.09 0.02
N ILE A 176 -0.67 18.50 0.83
CA ILE A 176 0.54 17.72 1.08
C ILE A 176 0.18 16.37 1.72
N ASN A 177 -0.64 16.37 2.79
CA ASN A 177 -1.08 15.14 3.44
C ASN A 177 -1.86 14.23 2.48
N ALA A 178 -2.70 14.79 1.61
CA ALA A 178 -3.41 14.02 0.59
C ALA A 178 -2.46 13.39 -0.44
N SER A 179 -1.42 14.12 -0.86
CA SER A 179 -0.37 13.59 -1.75
C SER A 179 0.40 12.45 -1.09
N VAL A 180 0.82 12.61 0.16
CA VAL A 180 1.53 11.57 0.92
C VAL A 180 0.65 10.32 1.05
N ALA A 181 -0.63 10.49 1.43
CA ALA A 181 -1.58 9.37 1.54
C ALA A 181 -1.79 8.65 0.20
N ALA A 182 -1.88 9.39 -0.91
CA ALA A 182 -1.99 8.81 -2.24
C ALA A 182 -0.74 7.98 -2.60
N GLN A 183 0.47 8.48 -2.28
CA GLN A 183 1.71 7.70 -2.48
C GLN A 183 1.72 6.42 -1.65
N SER A 184 1.42 6.52 -0.35
CA SER A 184 1.38 5.35 0.53
C SER A 184 0.39 4.29 0.04
N ALA A 185 -0.75 4.70 -0.50
CA ALA A 185 -1.74 3.79 -1.05
C ALA A 185 -1.22 3.02 -2.29
N VAL A 186 -0.48 3.69 -3.19
CA VAL A 186 0.15 3.03 -4.34
C VAL A 186 1.18 2.01 -3.87
N THR A 187 2.08 2.39 -2.95
CA THR A 187 3.12 1.48 -2.42
C THR A 187 2.50 0.27 -1.72
N ALA A 188 1.53 0.48 -0.83
CA ALA A 188 0.86 -0.60 -0.10
C ALA A 188 0.14 -1.57 -1.06
N TYR A 189 -0.49 -1.05 -2.11
CA TYR A 189 -1.13 -1.87 -3.13
C TYR A 189 -0.12 -2.72 -3.92
N GLY A 190 1.01 -2.13 -4.31
CA GLY A 190 2.11 -2.83 -4.98
C GLY A 190 2.62 -4.01 -4.16
N THR A 191 2.94 -3.79 -2.88
CA THR A 191 3.42 -4.85 -1.97
C THR A 191 2.35 -5.93 -1.73
N ALA A 192 1.08 -5.55 -1.53
CA ALA A 192 0.00 -6.51 -1.28
C ALA A 192 -0.27 -7.42 -2.50
N THR A 193 -0.07 -6.90 -3.71
CA THR A 193 -0.31 -7.66 -4.96
C THR A 193 0.89 -8.51 -5.37
N ALA A 194 2.13 -8.11 -5.04
CA ALA A 194 3.35 -8.86 -5.33
C ALA A 194 3.29 -10.33 -4.84
N GLY A 195 2.82 -10.55 -3.60
CA GLY A 195 2.72 -11.90 -3.03
C GLY A 195 1.60 -12.77 -3.61
N THR A 196 0.56 -12.16 -4.19
CA THR A 196 -0.58 -12.89 -4.78
C THR A 196 -0.37 -13.14 -6.28
N ASN A 197 0.46 -12.33 -6.94
CA ASN A 197 0.71 -12.38 -8.37
C ASN A 197 2.21 -12.20 -8.68
N VAL A 198 3.03 -13.15 -8.23
CA VAL A 198 4.50 -13.18 -8.38
C VAL A 198 4.94 -12.98 -9.85
N ALA A 199 4.09 -13.31 -10.81
CA ALA A 199 4.36 -13.09 -12.24
C ALA A 199 4.39 -11.62 -12.66
N LEU A 200 3.83 -10.69 -11.86
CA LEU A 200 3.89 -9.25 -12.11
C LEU A 200 5.16 -8.60 -11.57
N ASP A 201 5.80 -9.19 -10.55
CA ASP A 201 7.08 -8.72 -10.00
C ASP A 201 8.22 -9.32 -10.83
N THR A 202 8.52 -8.68 -11.96
CA THR A 202 9.48 -9.20 -12.94
C THR A 202 10.94 -9.15 -12.48
N ASN A 203 11.24 -8.37 -11.44
CA ASN A 203 12.59 -8.16 -10.93
C ASN A 203 12.82 -8.87 -9.57
N SER A 204 11.76 -9.42 -8.96
CA SER A 204 11.76 -10.15 -7.69
C SER A 204 12.18 -9.30 -6.48
N ASP A 205 11.94 -7.98 -6.51
CA ASP A 205 12.25 -7.05 -5.43
C ASP A 205 11.14 -6.95 -4.36
N GLY A 206 10.01 -7.64 -4.57
CA GLY A 206 8.85 -7.64 -3.68
C GLY A 206 7.88 -6.49 -3.94
N THR A 207 8.04 -5.75 -5.02
CA THR A 207 7.18 -4.64 -5.44
C THR A 207 6.70 -4.80 -6.89
N VAL A 208 5.54 -4.21 -7.20
CA VAL A 208 4.97 -4.23 -8.56
C VAL A 208 4.72 -2.80 -9.03
N THR A 209 5.38 -2.40 -10.11
CA THR A 209 5.19 -1.10 -10.76
C THR A 209 4.14 -1.15 -11.88
N SER A 210 3.63 0.02 -12.29
CA SER A 210 2.72 0.12 -13.45
C SER A 210 3.34 -0.38 -14.76
N ALA A 211 4.65 -0.18 -14.93
CA ALA A 211 5.37 -0.62 -16.12
C ALA A 211 5.44 -2.14 -16.18
N GLU A 212 5.76 -2.78 -15.07
CA GLU A 212 5.81 -4.25 -14.95
C GLU A 212 4.42 -4.86 -15.15
N ALA A 213 3.40 -4.31 -14.49
CA ALA A 213 2.02 -4.78 -14.65
C ALA A 213 1.52 -4.65 -16.10
N SER A 214 1.78 -3.52 -16.77
CA SER A 214 1.38 -3.32 -18.17
C SER A 214 2.13 -4.24 -19.14
N ALA A 215 3.42 -4.48 -18.90
CA ALA A 215 4.21 -5.37 -19.73
C ALA A 215 3.68 -6.81 -19.67
N VAL A 216 3.39 -7.32 -18.47
CA VAL A 216 2.85 -8.67 -18.27
C VAL A 216 1.43 -8.80 -18.83
N LEU A 217 0.57 -7.80 -18.66
CA LEU A 217 -0.76 -7.80 -19.29
C LEU A 217 -0.66 -7.85 -20.83
N GLY A 218 0.33 -7.17 -21.41
CA GLY A 218 0.60 -7.20 -22.84
C GLY A 218 1.05 -8.58 -23.34
N THR A 219 1.96 -9.24 -22.62
CA THR A 219 2.41 -10.60 -22.96
C THR A 219 1.29 -11.62 -22.80
N ASP A 220 0.48 -11.52 -21.75
CA ASP A 220 -0.70 -12.36 -21.52
C ASP A 220 -1.78 -12.19 -22.58
N THR A 221 -2.05 -10.94 -22.97
CA THR A 221 -3.00 -10.65 -24.06
C THR A 221 -2.49 -11.23 -25.37
N THR A 222 -1.18 -11.18 -25.61
CA THR A 222 -0.54 -11.79 -26.78
C THR A 222 -0.61 -13.32 -26.73
N ALA A 223 -0.37 -13.94 -25.56
CA ALA A 223 -0.52 -15.37 -25.35
C ALA A 223 -1.97 -15.82 -25.57
N ARG A 224 -2.94 -15.06 -25.06
CA ARG A 224 -4.37 -15.28 -25.27
C ARG A 224 -4.76 -15.18 -26.74
N THR A 225 -4.30 -14.16 -27.46
CA THR A 225 -4.56 -14.02 -28.91
C THR A 225 -3.91 -15.14 -29.72
N THR A 226 -2.72 -15.61 -29.31
CA THR A 226 -2.06 -16.78 -29.91
C THR A 226 -2.84 -18.08 -29.68
N VAL A 227 -3.45 -18.24 -28.49
CA VAL A 227 -4.34 -19.37 -28.17
C VAL A 227 -5.71 -19.25 -28.87
N SER A 228 -6.13 -18.04 -29.28
CA SER A 228 -7.48 -17.79 -29.80
C SER A 228 -7.52 -17.09 -31.17
N ALA A 229 -7.56 -17.90 -32.23
CA ALA A 229 -8.31 -17.54 -33.44
C ALA A 229 -9.81 -17.92 -33.35
N SER A 230 -10.23 -18.54 -32.24
CA SER A 230 -11.63 -18.93 -31.95
C SER A 230 -11.87 -18.94 -30.44
N SER A 231 -13.03 -18.45 -29.98
CA SER A 231 -13.35 -18.30 -28.55
C SER A 231 -13.43 -19.63 -27.79
N THR A 232 -13.30 -19.61 -26.46
CA THR A 232 -13.50 -20.78 -25.57
C THR A 232 -14.82 -21.50 -25.84
N ALA A 233 -15.89 -20.76 -26.19
CA ALA A 233 -17.17 -21.34 -26.61
C ALA A 233 -17.07 -22.15 -27.93
N THR A 234 -16.28 -21.68 -28.89
CA THR A 234 -16.05 -22.37 -30.16
C THR A 234 -15.19 -23.63 -29.95
N LEU A 235 -14.15 -23.55 -29.11
CA LEU A 235 -13.35 -24.71 -28.74
C LEU A 235 -14.18 -25.78 -28.01
N ASN A 236 -15.06 -25.36 -27.08
CA ASN A 236 -16.00 -26.27 -26.41
C ASN A 236 -16.97 -26.94 -27.38
N ALA A 237 -17.50 -26.21 -28.36
CA ALA A 237 -18.33 -26.78 -29.41
C ALA A 237 -17.55 -27.81 -30.25
N ASN A 238 -16.30 -27.52 -30.59
CA ASN A 238 -15.43 -28.47 -31.31
C ASN A 238 -15.11 -29.72 -30.48
N VAL A 239 -14.86 -29.59 -29.17
CA VAL A 239 -14.69 -30.74 -28.26
C VAL A 239 -15.98 -31.58 -28.23
N SER A 240 -17.14 -30.94 -28.13
CA SER A 240 -18.43 -31.64 -28.11
C SER A 240 -18.66 -32.42 -29.41
N ASN A 241 -18.45 -31.78 -30.57
CA ASN A 241 -18.61 -32.41 -31.89
C ASN A 241 -17.64 -33.57 -32.10
N THR A 242 -16.36 -33.39 -31.76
CA THR A 242 -15.34 -34.44 -31.89
C THR A 242 -15.54 -35.58 -30.88
N THR A 243 -16.09 -35.30 -29.70
CA THR A 243 -16.47 -36.33 -28.71
C THR A 243 -17.63 -37.19 -29.24
N ALA A 244 -18.62 -36.58 -29.89
CA ALA A 244 -19.72 -37.30 -30.53
C ALA A 244 -19.24 -38.17 -31.70
N ALA A 245 -18.32 -37.66 -32.53
CA ALA A 245 -17.68 -38.42 -33.60
C ALA A 245 -16.88 -39.61 -33.04
N LEU A 246 -16.03 -39.38 -32.04
CA LEU A 246 -15.25 -40.41 -31.35
C LEU A 246 -16.15 -41.52 -30.76
N ALA A 247 -17.28 -41.15 -30.15
CA ALA A 247 -18.23 -42.11 -29.58
C ALA A 247 -18.86 -43.01 -30.66
N THR A 248 -19.19 -42.41 -31.81
CA THR A 248 -19.73 -43.13 -32.98
C THR A 248 -18.70 -44.13 -33.51
N GLU A 249 -17.44 -43.69 -33.67
CA GLU A 249 -16.36 -44.55 -34.16
C GLU A 249 -15.97 -45.64 -33.17
N LYS A 250 -15.94 -45.33 -31.87
CA LYS A 250 -15.69 -46.32 -30.80
C LYS A 250 -16.72 -47.44 -30.83
N ALA A 251 -18.00 -47.11 -31.05
CA ALA A 251 -19.07 -48.09 -31.15
C ALA A 251 -18.86 -49.05 -32.33
N LEU A 252 -18.48 -48.52 -33.51
CA LEU A 252 -18.18 -49.33 -34.69
C LEU A 252 -17.01 -50.29 -34.44
N VAL A 253 -15.89 -49.79 -33.91
CA VAL A 253 -14.67 -50.59 -33.67
C VAL A 253 -14.88 -51.67 -32.60
N SER A 254 -15.71 -51.39 -31.58
CA SER A 254 -15.99 -52.33 -30.50
C SER A 254 -16.70 -53.61 -30.95
N THR A 255 -17.37 -53.58 -32.11
CA THR A 255 -18.10 -54.73 -32.66
C THR A 255 -17.20 -55.74 -33.39
N ALA A 256 -15.96 -55.35 -33.72
CA ALA A 256 -14.98 -56.24 -34.32
C ALA A 256 -14.40 -57.24 -33.30
N THR A 257 -14.12 -58.47 -33.75
CA THR A 257 -13.54 -59.52 -32.89
C THR A 257 -12.22 -59.07 -32.28
N GLY A 258 -12.14 -58.90 -30.96
CA GLY A 258 -10.94 -58.39 -30.27
C GLY A 258 -10.82 -56.86 -30.22
N GLY A 259 -11.71 -56.13 -30.88
CA GLY A 259 -11.69 -54.66 -30.96
C GLY A 259 -11.83 -53.97 -29.60
N ALA A 260 -12.70 -54.46 -28.72
CA ALA A 260 -12.89 -53.88 -27.37
C ALA A 260 -11.63 -53.95 -26.49
N ALA A 261 -10.90 -55.07 -26.54
CA ALA A 261 -9.65 -55.24 -25.79
C ALA A 261 -8.54 -54.34 -26.36
N ALA A 262 -8.50 -54.21 -27.69
CA ALA A 262 -7.53 -53.38 -28.37
C ALA A 262 -7.78 -51.87 -28.14
N ILE A 263 -9.04 -51.43 -28.11
CA ILE A 263 -9.44 -50.07 -27.70
C ILE A 263 -8.95 -49.77 -26.28
N THR A 264 -9.18 -50.68 -25.34
CA THR A 264 -8.78 -50.51 -23.93
C THR A 264 -7.27 -50.36 -23.79
N ALA A 265 -6.50 -51.20 -24.50
CA ALA A 265 -5.04 -51.13 -24.50
C ALA A 265 -4.50 -49.81 -25.09
N TYR A 266 -5.09 -49.34 -26.20
CA TYR A 266 -4.74 -48.06 -26.82
C TYR A 266 -5.06 -46.87 -25.92
N GLU A 267 -6.26 -46.83 -25.32
CA GLU A 267 -6.66 -45.73 -24.42
C GLU A 267 -5.75 -45.64 -23.18
N ASN A 268 -5.34 -46.78 -22.61
CA ASN A 268 -4.41 -46.83 -21.48
C ASN A 268 -3.00 -46.35 -21.86
N ALA A 269 -2.47 -46.79 -23.01
CA ALA A 269 -1.15 -46.37 -23.50
C ALA A 269 -1.12 -44.87 -23.83
N PHE A 270 -2.19 -44.36 -24.45
CA PHE A 270 -2.34 -42.95 -24.82
C PHE A 270 -2.46 -42.05 -23.59
N ALA A 271 -3.21 -42.47 -22.56
CA ALA A 271 -3.29 -41.75 -21.29
C ALA A 271 -1.91 -41.63 -20.61
N ALA A 272 -1.12 -42.71 -20.62
CA ALA A 272 0.24 -42.71 -20.08
C ALA A 272 1.19 -41.77 -20.85
N GLN A 273 1.09 -41.74 -22.18
CA GLN A 273 1.87 -40.83 -23.04
C GLN A 273 1.58 -39.35 -22.75
N LYS A 274 0.31 -39.00 -22.53
CA LYS A 274 -0.10 -37.63 -22.18
C LYS A 274 0.52 -37.17 -20.86
N VAL A 275 0.44 -38.00 -19.82
CA VAL A 275 1.01 -37.71 -18.50
C VAL A 275 2.52 -37.49 -18.60
N ALA A 276 3.22 -38.34 -19.35
CA ALA A 276 4.66 -38.23 -19.54
C ALA A 276 5.04 -36.93 -20.30
N THR A 277 4.28 -36.55 -21.32
CA THR A 277 4.57 -35.36 -22.17
C THR A 277 4.42 -34.04 -21.39
N VAL A 278 3.35 -33.92 -20.59
CA VAL A 278 3.13 -32.78 -19.69
C VAL A 278 4.30 -32.65 -18.72
N ALA A 279 4.73 -33.78 -18.17
CA ALA A 279 5.83 -33.81 -17.22
C ALA A 279 7.15 -33.37 -17.88
N ASN A 280 7.48 -33.84 -19.09
CA ASN A 280 8.65 -33.43 -19.85
C ASN A 280 8.66 -31.93 -20.22
N THR A 281 7.48 -31.33 -20.45
CA THR A 281 7.35 -29.89 -20.72
C THR A 281 7.64 -29.06 -19.46
N ALA A 282 7.18 -29.52 -18.29
CA ALA A 282 7.50 -28.89 -17.01
C ALA A 282 9.01 -28.90 -16.73
N ILE A 283 9.70 -29.99 -17.09
CA ILE A 283 11.16 -30.13 -16.98
C ILE A 283 11.92 -29.13 -17.86
N ALA A 284 11.48 -28.90 -19.10
CA ALA A 284 12.12 -27.94 -20.01
C ALA A 284 12.03 -26.49 -19.49
N ALA A 285 10.92 -26.13 -18.85
CA ALA A 285 10.73 -24.83 -18.23
C ALA A 285 11.66 -24.63 -17.01
N VAL A 286 11.86 -25.68 -16.23
CA VAL A 286 12.78 -25.74 -15.10
C VAL A 286 14.26 -25.62 -15.52
N THR A 287 14.66 -26.34 -16.58
CA THR A 287 16.04 -26.29 -17.09
C THR A 287 16.39 -24.92 -17.70
N ALA A 288 15.41 -24.19 -18.23
CA ALA A 288 15.59 -22.80 -18.68
C ALA A 288 15.82 -21.82 -17.50
N ALA A 289 15.28 -22.12 -16.31
CA ALA A 289 15.44 -21.32 -15.10
C ALA A 289 16.69 -21.66 -14.25
N GLY A 290 17.26 -22.86 -14.40
CA GLY A 290 18.12 -23.48 -13.37
C GLY A 290 19.59 -23.77 -13.70
N VAL A 291 20.17 -23.28 -14.81
CA VAL A 291 21.61 -23.55 -15.09
C VAL A 291 22.55 -22.66 -14.27
N ALA A 292 22.10 -21.47 -13.84
CA ALA A 292 22.93 -20.52 -13.08
C ALA A 292 23.08 -20.88 -11.58
N GLY A 293 22.22 -21.73 -11.01
CA GLY A 293 22.21 -22.08 -9.59
C GLY A 293 22.92 -23.38 -9.21
N LEU A 294 23.38 -24.17 -10.20
CA LEU A 294 23.89 -25.52 -9.98
C LEU A 294 25.27 -25.54 -9.29
N ASP A 295 26.07 -24.50 -9.48
CA ASP A 295 27.46 -24.45 -8.99
C ASP A 295 27.55 -24.23 -7.45
N VAL A 296 26.54 -23.59 -6.86
CA VAL A 296 26.51 -23.22 -5.44
C VAL A 296 25.98 -24.37 -4.55
N ALA A 297 25.08 -25.21 -5.08
CA ALA A 297 24.39 -26.24 -4.30
C ALA A 297 25.22 -27.53 -4.06
N VAL A 298 26.23 -27.80 -4.88
CA VAL A 298 27.08 -29.00 -4.77
C VAL A 298 28.06 -28.93 -3.60
N VAL A 299 28.38 -27.73 -3.09
CA VAL A 299 29.37 -27.52 -2.04
C VAL A 299 28.77 -27.48 -0.62
N ALA A 300 27.47 -27.16 -0.48
CA ALA A 300 26.90 -26.75 0.82
C ALA A 300 26.20 -27.85 1.64
N ALA A 301 25.87 -29.02 1.09
CA ALA A 301 25.12 -30.05 1.82
C ALA A 301 26.03 -31.19 2.31
N GLY A 302 26.20 -31.31 3.62
CA GLY A 302 27.07 -32.27 4.33
C GLY A 302 26.76 -33.78 4.18
N THR A 303 26.32 -34.22 3.00
CA THR A 303 26.25 -35.64 2.58
C THR A 303 27.08 -35.79 1.31
N THR A 304 28.19 -36.53 1.40
CA THR A 304 29.23 -36.59 0.35
C THR A 304 28.81 -37.44 -0.85
N VAL A 305 27.92 -36.89 -1.71
CA VAL A 305 27.72 -37.37 -3.08
C VAL A 305 28.72 -36.63 -3.97
N THR A 306 29.68 -37.36 -4.54
CA THR A 306 30.73 -36.82 -5.42
C THR A 306 30.62 -37.42 -6.83
N LEU A 307 31.24 -36.80 -7.83
CA LEU A 307 31.31 -37.37 -9.19
C LEU A 307 31.95 -38.78 -9.21
N ALA A 308 32.79 -39.09 -8.21
CA ALA A 308 33.36 -40.42 -8.00
C ALA A 308 32.33 -41.42 -7.46
N THR A 309 31.52 -41.06 -6.45
CA THR A 309 30.49 -41.96 -5.92
C THR A 309 29.36 -42.21 -6.93
N LEU A 310 29.04 -41.20 -7.74
CA LEU A 310 28.12 -41.34 -8.88
C LEU A 310 28.68 -42.31 -9.93
N GLY A 311 29.98 -42.19 -10.23
CA GLY A 311 30.69 -43.09 -11.14
C GLY A 311 30.69 -44.54 -10.68
N THR A 312 30.88 -44.75 -9.37
CA THR A 312 30.81 -46.07 -8.72
C THR A 312 29.44 -46.73 -8.86
N ALA A 313 28.35 -45.95 -8.81
CA ALA A 313 27.01 -46.49 -8.92
C ALA A 313 26.60 -46.87 -10.35
N ALA A 314 27.20 -46.26 -11.39
CA ALA A 314 26.62 -46.32 -12.74
C ALA A 314 27.61 -46.42 -13.90
N ASN A 315 28.80 -45.83 -13.80
CA ASN A 315 29.75 -45.73 -14.91
C ASN A 315 30.89 -46.75 -14.77
N ASN A 316 30.52 -47.99 -14.50
CA ASN A 316 31.45 -49.11 -14.32
C ASN A 316 32.56 -48.82 -13.28
N GLY A 317 32.29 -47.99 -12.26
CA GLY A 317 33.29 -47.62 -11.26
C GLY A 317 34.07 -46.33 -11.56
N ALA A 318 34.00 -45.80 -12.78
CA ALA A 318 34.79 -44.64 -13.19
C ALA A 318 34.08 -43.32 -12.84
N ALA A 319 34.81 -42.42 -12.18
CA ALA A 319 34.31 -41.09 -11.83
C ALA A 319 33.86 -40.30 -13.07
N PHE A 320 32.76 -39.56 -12.94
CA PHE A 320 32.33 -38.64 -13.99
C PHE A 320 33.25 -37.41 -14.02
N ALA A 321 33.58 -36.93 -15.22
CA ALA A 321 34.51 -35.80 -15.38
C ALA A 321 33.91 -34.47 -14.90
N ASN A 322 32.60 -34.29 -15.06
CA ASN A 322 31.84 -33.10 -14.67
C ASN A 322 30.32 -33.41 -14.68
N ALA A 323 29.50 -32.45 -14.29
CA ALA A 323 28.04 -32.57 -14.29
C ALA A 323 27.47 -32.81 -15.70
N ALA A 324 28.07 -32.23 -16.75
CA ALA A 324 27.64 -32.45 -18.13
C ALA A 324 27.83 -33.92 -18.57
N ALA A 325 28.87 -34.60 -18.09
CA ALA A 325 29.10 -36.03 -18.34
C ALA A 325 28.07 -36.92 -17.62
N VAL A 326 27.59 -36.52 -16.44
CA VAL A 326 26.48 -37.20 -15.73
C VAL A 326 25.19 -37.08 -16.54
N LEU A 327 24.90 -35.88 -17.06
CA LEU A 327 23.73 -35.64 -17.91
C LEU A 327 23.80 -36.40 -19.25
N ALA A 328 24.99 -36.44 -19.87
CA ALA A 328 25.23 -37.21 -21.08
C ALA A 328 25.00 -38.72 -20.85
N PHE A 329 25.40 -39.26 -19.69
CA PHE A 329 25.16 -40.66 -19.33
C PHE A 329 23.67 -40.99 -19.12
N LEU A 330 22.92 -40.06 -18.51
CA LEU A 330 21.46 -40.20 -18.32
C LEU A 330 20.66 -40.08 -19.62
N SER A 331 21.21 -39.39 -20.63
CA SER A 331 20.57 -39.19 -21.95
C SER A 331 21.05 -40.17 -23.03
N ASP A 332 22.06 -40.99 -22.76
CA ASP A 332 22.60 -41.97 -23.69
C ASP A 332 21.74 -43.24 -23.76
N THR A 333 21.00 -43.38 -24.86
CA THR A 333 20.11 -44.51 -25.15
C THR A 333 20.81 -45.88 -25.26
N THR A 334 22.15 -45.91 -25.30
CA THR A 334 22.93 -47.15 -25.35
C THR A 334 23.26 -47.72 -23.97
N LYS A 335 23.00 -47.00 -22.87
CA LYS A 335 23.23 -47.46 -21.50
C LYS A 335 22.07 -48.31 -20.98
N THR A 336 22.37 -49.21 -20.03
CA THR A 336 21.36 -50.10 -19.47
C THR A 336 20.47 -49.36 -18.47
N ALA A 337 19.18 -49.68 -18.47
CA ALA A 337 18.21 -49.10 -17.53
C ALA A 337 18.62 -49.28 -16.06
N SER A 338 19.29 -50.39 -15.73
CA SER A 338 19.78 -50.66 -14.38
C SER A 338 20.93 -49.75 -13.96
N ALA A 339 21.87 -49.42 -14.87
CA ALA A 339 22.99 -48.52 -14.55
C ALA A 339 22.50 -47.07 -14.37
N GLN A 340 21.54 -46.65 -15.19
CA GLN A 340 20.90 -45.34 -15.08
C GLN A 340 20.05 -45.22 -13.80
N ALA A 341 19.35 -46.27 -13.39
CA ALA A 341 18.58 -46.30 -12.13
C ALA A 341 19.47 -46.21 -10.87
N SER A 342 20.63 -46.86 -10.88
CA SER A 342 21.61 -46.75 -9.79
C SER A 342 22.20 -45.34 -9.68
N LEU A 343 22.46 -44.66 -10.81
CA LEU A 343 22.91 -43.26 -10.84
C LEU A 343 21.89 -42.32 -10.21
N VAL A 344 20.63 -42.50 -10.59
CA VAL A 344 19.47 -41.74 -10.08
C VAL A 344 19.30 -41.92 -8.57
N THR A 345 19.50 -43.15 -8.07
CA THR A 345 19.41 -43.46 -6.64
C THR A 345 20.46 -42.71 -5.81
N GLU A 346 21.68 -42.55 -6.32
CA GLU A 346 22.71 -41.76 -5.64
C GLU A 346 22.47 -40.25 -5.75
N LEU A 347 21.97 -39.74 -6.88
CA LEU A 347 21.62 -38.32 -7.05
C LEU A 347 20.49 -37.88 -6.11
N ASN A 348 19.51 -38.77 -5.86
CA ASN A 348 18.39 -38.51 -4.95
C ASN A 348 18.78 -38.35 -3.48
N LYS A 349 20.04 -38.62 -3.12
CA LYS A 349 20.55 -38.41 -1.75
C LYS A 349 20.95 -36.96 -1.47
N VAL A 350 21.00 -36.09 -2.50
CA VAL A 350 21.29 -34.66 -2.34
C VAL A 350 19.97 -33.91 -2.13
N ALA A 351 19.83 -33.25 -0.97
CA ALA A 351 18.58 -32.63 -0.51
C ALA A 351 18.01 -31.53 -1.43
N ILE A 352 18.79 -31.01 -2.38
CA ILE A 352 18.38 -29.99 -3.37
C ILE A 352 18.08 -30.60 -4.76
N PHE A 353 18.53 -31.82 -5.06
CA PHE A 353 18.35 -32.43 -6.39
C PHE A 353 16.97 -33.07 -6.63
N GLY A 354 16.22 -33.34 -5.56
CA GLY A 354 15.04 -34.20 -5.58
C GLY A 354 13.80 -33.64 -6.28
N ALA A 355 13.78 -32.38 -6.71
CA ALA A 355 12.57 -31.77 -7.26
C ALA A 355 12.56 -31.59 -8.80
N GLU A 356 13.72 -31.42 -9.46
CA GLU A 356 13.70 -30.78 -10.79
C GLU A 356 14.50 -31.45 -11.92
N VAL A 357 15.63 -32.13 -11.66
CA VAL A 357 16.52 -32.62 -12.75
C VAL A 357 16.46 -34.15 -12.97
N VAL A 358 16.29 -34.94 -11.90
CA VAL A 358 16.17 -36.41 -11.99
C VAL A 358 14.79 -36.84 -12.49
N ASP A 359 13.76 -36.08 -12.14
CA ASP A 359 12.41 -36.21 -12.68
C ASP A 359 12.42 -36.05 -14.23
N GLY A 360 13.30 -35.17 -14.71
CA GLY A 360 13.68 -34.90 -16.09
C GLY A 360 13.81 -36.09 -17.04
N GLY A 361 14.92 -36.82 -16.88
CA GLY A 361 15.31 -37.91 -17.76
C GLY A 361 14.42 -39.15 -17.64
N VAL A 362 13.92 -39.44 -16.43
CA VAL A 362 12.99 -40.55 -16.19
C VAL A 362 11.65 -40.30 -16.90
N LYS A 363 11.16 -39.05 -16.90
CA LYS A 363 9.93 -38.67 -17.61
C LYS A 363 10.11 -38.60 -19.12
N ALA A 364 11.24 -38.09 -19.63
CA ALA A 364 11.56 -38.10 -21.05
C ALA A 364 11.63 -39.53 -21.62
N LEU A 365 12.26 -40.47 -20.89
CA LEU A 365 12.31 -41.89 -21.26
C LEU A 365 10.93 -42.56 -21.15
N ALA A 366 10.11 -42.18 -20.16
CA ALA A 366 8.72 -42.61 -20.08
C ALA A 366 7.88 -42.10 -21.27
N VAL A 367 8.09 -40.87 -21.77
CA VAL A 367 7.47 -40.36 -23.00
C VAL A 367 7.86 -41.22 -24.20
N ALA A 368 9.15 -41.53 -24.35
CA ALA A 368 9.64 -42.34 -25.46
C ALA A 368 9.06 -43.78 -25.44
N ASN A 369 9.04 -44.44 -24.28
CA ASN A 369 8.50 -45.79 -24.12
C ASN A 369 6.98 -45.85 -24.29
N THR A 370 6.25 -44.86 -23.79
CA THR A 370 4.79 -44.77 -23.99
C THR A 370 4.44 -44.44 -25.44
N THR A 371 5.22 -43.59 -26.11
CA THR A 371 5.08 -43.31 -27.57
C THR A 371 5.29 -44.57 -28.39
N ALA A 372 6.31 -45.38 -28.08
CA ALA A 372 6.53 -46.67 -28.72
C ALA A 372 5.37 -47.65 -28.46
N THR A 373 4.83 -47.67 -27.23
CA THR A 373 3.68 -48.53 -26.84
C THR A 373 2.36 -48.10 -27.51
N VAL A 374 2.14 -46.80 -27.71
CA VAL A 374 1.02 -46.27 -28.51
C VAL A 374 1.17 -46.70 -29.98
N GLY A 375 2.38 -46.67 -30.54
CA GLY A 375 2.66 -47.15 -31.90
C GLY A 375 2.40 -48.66 -32.09
N THR A 376 2.78 -49.49 -31.12
CA THR A 376 2.53 -50.95 -31.17
C THR A 376 1.05 -51.28 -31.00
N THR A 377 0.35 -50.65 -30.06
CA THR A 377 -1.11 -50.83 -29.88
C THR A 377 -1.91 -50.32 -31.08
N THR A 378 -1.49 -49.24 -31.73
CA THR A 378 -2.03 -48.76 -33.02
C THR A 378 -1.89 -49.84 -34.10
N THR A 379 -0.73 -50.49 -34.17
CA THR A 379 -0.47 -51.58 -35.13
C THR A 379 -1.35 -52.81 -34.83
N THR A 380 -1.52 -53.17 -33.55
CA THR A 380 -2.44 -54.24 -33.13
C THR A 380 -3.90 -53.91 -33.47
N LEU A 381 -4.33 -52.65 -33.28
CA LEU A 381 -5.66 -52.18 -33.70
C LEU A 381 -5.86 -52.36 -35.21
N ASN A 382 -4.88 -51.96 -36.01
CA ASN A 382 -4.89 -52.10 -37.48
C ASN A 382 -4.98 -53.56 -37.93
N ASN A 383 -4.33 -54.48 -37.22
CA ASN A 383 -4.33 -55.91 -37.53
C ASN A 383 -5.65 -56.61 -37.16
N VAL A 384 -6.34 -56.14 -36.13
CA VAL A 384 -7.61 -56.72 -35.64
C VAL A 384 -8.82 -56.33 -36.52
N ALA A 385 -8.74 -55.22 -37.25
CA ALA A 385 -9.85 -54.68 -38.04
C ALA A 385 -9.85 -55.08 -39.54
N GLY A 386 -8.78 -55.69 -40.06
CA GLY A 386 -8.65 -56.03 -41.48
C GLY A 386 -8.28 -54.84 -42.38
N THR A 387 -7.37 -55.04 -43.32
CA THR A 387 -6.86 -54.00 -44.22
C THR A 387 -7.85 -53.70 -45.35
N ALA A 388 -8.50 -52.53 -45.31
CA ALA A 388 -9.06 -51.91 -46.51
C ALA A 388 -8.24 -50.64 -46.84
N PRO A 389 -7.65 -50.55 -48.06
CA PRO A 389 -6.99 -49.33 -48.52
C PRO A 389 -8.07 -48.28 -48.86
N GLY A 390 -8.27 -47.34 -47.95
CA GLY A 390 -9.19 -46.21 -48.10
C GLY A 390 -10.08 -45.98 -46.87
N GLY A 391 -9.60 -45.20 -45.90
CA GLY A 391 -10.43 -44.46 -44.94
C GLY A 391 -11.51 -45.25 -44.18
N GLY A 392 -11.16 -46.34 -43.51
CA GLY A 392 -12.08 -47.05 -42.62
C GLY A 392 -12.31 -46.36 -41.26
N PRO A 393 -13.39 -46.73 -40.53
CA PRO A 393 -13.80 -46.14 -39.23
C PRO A 393 -12.68 -46.11 -38.16
N LEU A 394 -11.73 -47.05 -38.25
CA LEU A 394 -10.62 -47.20 -37.30
C LEU A 394 -9.57 -46.06 -37.35
N ASN A 395 -9.23 -45.56 -38.55
CA ASN A 395 -8.33 -44.41 -38.68
C ASN A 395 -9.02 -43.13 -38.20
N SER A 396 -10.35 -43.05 -38.33
CA SER A 396 -11.16 -41.98 -37.76
C SER A 396 -11.14 -42.01 -36.24
N TYR A 397 -11.28 -43.19 -35.60
CA TYR A 397 -11.20 -43.32 -34.14
C TYR A 397 -9.89 -42.78 -33.54
N ILE A 398 -8.74 -43.10 -34.13
CA ILE A 398 -7.42 -42.64 -33.66
C ILE A 398 -7.27 -41.13 -33.85
N VAL A 399 -7.64 -40.62 -35.04
CA VAL A 399 -7.59 -39.19 -35.37
C VAL A 399 -8.52 -38.41 -34.43
N ASP A 400 -9.75 -38.88 -34.22
CA ASP A 400 -10.74 -38.24 -33.35
C ASP A 400 -10.30 -38.27 -31.87
N LYS A 401 -9.63 -39.34 -31.40
CA LYS A 401 -9.11 -39.41 -30.02
C LYS A 401 -8.00 -38.38 -29.79
N VAL A 402 -7.10 -38.23 -30.75
CA VAL A 402 -6.01 -37.24 -30.69
C VAL A 402 -6.58 -35.81 -30.78
N LEU A 403 -7.58 -35.60 -31.66
CA LEU A 403 -8.26 -34.31 -31.82
C LEU A 403 -9.03 -33.90 -30.56
N VAL A 404 -9.86 -34.77 -29.97
CA VAL A 404 -10.57 -34.50 -28.71
C VAL A 404 -9.59 -34.14 -27.59
N THR A 405 -8.47 -34.85 -27.49
CA THR A 405 -7.48 -34.63 -26.43
C THR A 405 -6.72 -33.32 -26.60
N THR A 406 -6.35 -32.99 -27.83
CA THR A 406 -5.69 -31.73 -28.18
C THR A 406 -6.66 -30.56 -27.95
N ALA A 407 -7.90 -30.67 -28.43
CA ALA A 407 -8.93 -29.66 -28.24
C ALA A 407 -9.26 -29.43 -26.76
N THR A 408 -9.36 -30.50 -25.96
CA THR A 408 -9.59 -30.39 -24.51
C THR A 408 -8.42 -29.69 -23.81
N SER A 409 -7.17 -30.02 -24.15
CA SER A 409 -5.99 -29.36 -23.58
C SER A 409 -5.91 -27.88 -23.97
N LEU A 410 -6.29 -27.54 -25.22
CA LEU A 410 -6.40 -26.14 -25.68
C LEU A 410 -7.50 -25.36 -24.94
N VAL A 411 -8.65 -25.99 -24.66
CA VAL A 411 -9.70 -25.39 -23.82
C VAL A 411 -9.16 -25.11 -22.41
N THR A 412 -8.47 -26.08 -21.79
CA THR A 412 -7.88 -25.90 -20.46
C THR A 412 -6.86 -24.75 -20.45
N ALA A 413 -5.99 -24.66 -21.45
CA ALA A 413 -5.03 -23.57 -21.60
C ALA A 413 -5.71 -22.22 -21.84
N ALA A 414 -6.76 -22.17 -22.67
CA ALA A 414 -7.53 -20.96 -22.94
C ALA A 414 -8.26 -20.44 -21.68
N VAL A 415 -8.88 -21.32 -20.90
CA VAL A 415 -9.54 -20.96 -19.64
C VAL A 415 -8.52 -20.42 -18.62
N ALA A 416 -7.33 -21.03 -18.53
CA ALA A 416 -6.27 -20.55 -17.66
C ALA A 416 -5.74 -19.17 -18.09
N ALA A 417 -5.54 -18.95 -19.40
CA ALA A 417 -5.12 -17.66 -19.95
C ALA A 417 -6.18 -16.56 -19.75
N ASP A 418 -7.46 -16.87 -19.97
CA ASP A 418 -8.57 -15.94 -19.73
C ASP A 418 -8.65 -15.56 -18.24
N ALA A 419 -8.45 -16.51 -17.32
CA ALA A 419 -8.41 -16.25 -15.89
C ALA A 419 -7.24 -15.32 -15.51
N LYS A 420 -6.05 -15.52 -16.09
CA LYS A 420 -4.87 -14.67 -15.83
C LYS A 420 -5.08 -13.25 -16.35
N VAL A 421 -5.57 -13.10 -17.59
CA VAL A 421 -5.91 -11.78 -18.17
C VAL A 421 -6.95 -11.04 -17.31
N ALA A 422 -7.96 -11.74 -16.80
CA ALA A 422 -8.98 -11.13 -15.94
C ALA A 422 -8.38 -10.58 -14.64
N VAL A 423 -7.50 -11.35 -13.98
CA VAL A 423 -6.79 -10.91 -12.76
C VAL A 423 -5.86 -9.72 -13.05
N ASP A 424 -5.02 -9.82 -14.08
CA ASP A 424 -4.04 -8.77 -14.43
C ASP A 424 -4.73 -7.47 -14.86
N THR A 425 -5.90 -7.56 -15.52
CA THR A 425 -6.72 -6.39 -15.88
C THR A 425 -7.24 -5.65 -14.64
N VAL A 426 -7.73 -6.39 -13.64
CA VAL A 426 -8.21 -5.80 -12.37
C VAL A 426 -7.06 -5.10 -11.64
N VAL A 427 -5.90 -5.77 -11.53
CA VAL A 427 -4.73 -5.20 -10.84
C VAL A 427 -4.26 -3.92 -11.53
N THR A 428 -4.12 -3.95 -12.86
CA THR A 428 -3.69 -2.81 -13.66
C THR A 428 -4.66 -1.64 -13.54
N SER A 429 -5.97 -1.91 -13.58
CA SER A 429 -7.01 -0.87 -13.46
C SER A 429 -6.99 -0.19 -12.10
N GLN A 430 -6.86 -0.97 -11.01
CA GLN A 430 -6.78 -0.43 -9.66
C GLN A 430 -5.49 0.40 -9.44
N TYR A 431 -4.36 -0.08 -9.95
CA TYR A 431 -3.10 0.69 -9.90
C TYR A 431 -3.25 2.02 -10.66
N ALA A 432 -3.89 2.03 -11.83
CA ALA A 432 -4.12 3.24 -12.61
C ALA A 432 -4.97 4.27 -11.86
N VAL A 433 -6.00 3.84 -11.12
CA VAL A 433 -6.82 4.73 -10.28
C VAL A 433 -5.99 5.35 -9.15
N LEU A 434 -5.20 4.53 -8.44
CA LEU A 434 -4.34 5.02 -7.35
C LEU A 434 -3.27 5.99 -7.87
N ASN A 435 -2.62 5.66 -9.00
CA ASN A 435 -1.63 6.53 -9.63
C ASN A 435 -2.26 7.82 -10.16
N LYS A 436 -3.53 7.79 -10.60
CA LYS A 436 -4.24 9.02 -10.94
C LYS A 436 -4.42 9.92 -9.72
N ALA A 437 -4.75 9.36 -8.54
CA ALA A 437 -4.87 10.14 -7.31
C ALA A 437 -3.56 10.84 -6.92
N VAL A 438 -2.42 10.17 -7.11
CA VAL A 438 -1.07 10.75 -6.97
C VAL A 438 -0.88 11.96 -7.89
N VAL A 439 -1.19 11.80 -9.17
CA VAL A 439 -1.05 12.87 -10.18
C VAL A 439 -1.98 14.04 -9.87
N ASP A 440 -3.23 13.76 -9.51
CA ASP A 440 -4.22 14.77 -9.15
C ASP A 440 -3.78 15.56 -7.91
N ALA A 441 -3.26 14.88 -6.87
CA ALA A 441 -2.75 15.51 -5.65
C ALA A 441 -1.54 16.42 -5.94
N GLY A 442 -0.56 15.94 -6.71
CA GLY A 442 0.58 16.75 -7.14
C GLY A 442 0.15 17.97 -7.97
N THR A 443 -0.84 17.79 -8.86
CA THR A 443 -1.43 18.88 -9.64
C THR A 443 -2.11 19.91 -8.73
N ALA A 444 -2.84 19.47 -7.71
CA ALA A 444 -3.48 20.36 -6.74
C ALA A 444 -2.45 21.19 -5.95
N ILE A 445 -1.35 20.58 -5.49
CA ILE A 445 -0.25 21.30 -4.83
C ILE A 445 0.34 22.35 -5.77
N SER A 446 0.64 21.97 -7.03
CA SER A 446 1.21 22.91 -8.00
C SER A 446 0.26 24.07 -8.32
N THR A 447 -1.05 23.80 -8.42
CA THR A 447 -2.09 24.81 -8.65
C THR A 447 -2.21 25.76 -7.46
N PHE A 448 -2.18 25.22 -6.25
CA PHE A 448 -2.21 26.00 -5.01
C PHE A 448 -0.96 26.90 -4.90
N SER A 449 0.23 26.35 -5.17
CA SER A 449 1.48 27.12 -5.20
C SER A 449 1.41 28.24 -6.25
N ALA A 450 0.98 27.93 -7.48
CA ALA A 450 0.82 28.91 -8.55
C ALA A 450 -0.18 30.03 -8.22
N ALA A 451 -1.27 29.72 -7.51
CA ALA A 451 -2.25 30.72 -7.08
C ALA A 451 -1.75 31.64 -5.95
N ASN A 452 -0.66 31.27 -5.27
CA ASN A 452 -0.15 31.97 -4.09
C ASN A 452 1.30 32.47 -4.23
N VAL A 453 1.85 32.52 -5.45
CA VAL A 453 3.27 32.86 -5.74
C VAL A 453 3.78 34.17 -5.13
N THR A 454 2.90 35.11 -4.75
CA THR A 454 3.29 36.38 -4.11
C THR A 454 3.23 36.35 -2.58
N LYS A 455 2.82 35.22 -1.99
CA LYS A 455 2.69 35.03 -0.52
C LYS A 455 3.39 33.77 -0.03
N LEU A 456 3.47 32.74 -0.87
CA LEU A 456 3.88 31.41 -0.50
C LEU A 456 4.70 30.77 -1.63
N SER A 457 5.69 29.99 -1.25
CA SER A 457 6.33 29.01 -2.13
C SER A 457 6.24 27.63 -1.49
N VAL A 458 5.95 26.59 -2.29
CA VAL A 458 5.84 25.20 -1.82
C VAL A 458 6.89 24.36 -2.53
N GLN A 459 7.83 23.79 -1.77
CA GLN A 459 9.04 23.17 -2.28
C GLN A 459 9.12 21.69 -1.86
N ASP A 460 9.39 20.82 -2.82
CA ASP A 460 9.69 19.41 -2.57
C ASP A 460 11.17 19.28 -2.14
N ILE A 461 11.42 18.62 -1.02
CA ILE A 461 12.75 18.41 -0.43
C ILE A 461 13.50 17.26 -1.13
N ASN A 462 12.83 16.48 -1.98
CA ASN A 462 13.45 15.39 -2.74
C ASN A 462 14.52 15.88 -3.75
N GLY A 463 15.76 15.99 -3.29
CA GLY A 463 16.92 16.29 -4.13
C GLY A 463 18.04 16.96 -3.34
N GLY A 464 19.21 16.32 -3.25
CA GLY A 464 20.37 16.77 -2.47
C GLY A 464 21.06 18.07 -2.93
N ALA A 465 20.36 18.94 -3.66
CA ALA A 465 20.79 20.30 -3.91
C ALA A 465 20.43 21.18 -2.70
N PRO A 466 21.29 22.13 -2.30
CA PRO A 466 20.91 23.13 -1.31
C PRO A 466 19.64 23.86 -1.76
N LEU A 467 18.62 23.88 -0.90
CA LEU A 467 17.45 24.71 -1.10
C LEU A 467 17.76 26.08 -0.53
N ALA A 468 17.60 27.12 -1.35
CA ALA A 468 17.66 28.49 -0.88
C ALA A 468 16.24 29.04 -0.88
N ASP A 469 15.80 29.58 0.26
CA ASP A 469 14.78 30.62 0.21
C ASP A 469 15.41 31.83 -0.52
N ALA A 470 15.13 31.91 -1.82
CA ALA A 470 15.57 32.97 -2.68
C ALA A 470 14.74 34.25 -2.52
N ASN A 471 13.60 34.19 -1.83
CA ASN A 471 12.64 35.28 -1.67
C ASN A 471 12.13 35.36 -0.23
N LYS A 472 12.98 35.92 0.64
CA LYS A 472 12.79 36.18 2.10
C LYS A 472 11.52 36.90 2.53
N VAL A 473 10.65 37.25 1.59
CA VAL A 473 9.37 37.93 1.82
C VAL A 473 8.20 36.94 1.79
N LEU A 474 8.37 35.77 1.16
CA LEU A 474 7.36 34.73 1.10
C LEU A 474 7.52 33.79 2.30
N SER A 475 6.41 33.21 2.75
CA SER A 475 6.49 32.03 3.61
C SER A 475 6.76 30.81 2.72
N ASP A 476 7.75 29.99 3.05
CA ASP A 476 8.03 28.75 2.35
C ASP A 476 7.44 27.52 3.09
N VAL A 477 6.91 26.57 2.33
CA VAL A 477 6.51 25.25 2.84
C VAL A 477 7.31 24.18 2.13
N PHE A 478 8.22 23.58 2.88
CA PHE A 478 9.06 22.48 2.43
C PHE A 478 8.41 21.16 2.82
N TYR A 479 8.35 20.18 1.92
CA TYR A 479 7.76 18.87 2.19
C TYR A 479 8.44 17.77 1.39
N PHE A 480 8.22 16.52 1.78
CA PHE A 480 8.63 15.37 0.99
C PHE A 480 7.48 14.88 0.12
N LYS A 481 7.65 14.91 -1.21
CA LYS A 481 6.63 14.40 -2.14
C LYS A 481 6.50 12.87 -2.10
N THR A 482 7.59 12.19 -1.76
CA THR A 482 7.64 10.73 -1.54
C THR A 482 8.09 10.46 -0.11
N ALA A 483 8.13 9.21 0.32
CA ALA A 483 8.74 8.88 1.61
C ALA A 483 10.18 9.41 1.67
N VAL A 484 10.57 9.90 2.85
CA VAL A 484 11.92 10.38 3.16
C VAL A 484 12.92 9.27 2.82
N ALA A 485 13.92 9.57 2.01
CA ALA A 485 14.90 8.59 1.53
C ALA A 485 16.21 8.71 2.31
N ALA A 486 16.88 7.59 2.59
CA ALA A 486 18.14 7.63 3.32
C ALA A 486 19.26 8.30 2.51
N ASN A 487 20.12 9.05 3.21
CA ASN A 487 21.39 9.63 2.72
C ASN A 487 21.29 10.85 1.80
N THR A 488 20.16 11.55 1.74
CA THR A 488 20.03 12.86 1.08
C THR A 488 20.11 13.99 2.09
N SER A 489 21.31 14.34 2.58
CA SER A 489 21.44 15.53 3.44
C SER A 489 21.08 16.79 2.65
N VAL A 490 20.12 17.56 3.15
CA VAL A 490 19.68 18.84 2.54
C VAL A 490 20.11 19.99 3.44
N SER A 491 20.53 21.10 2.85
CA SER A 491 20.75 22.34 3.57
C SER A 491 19.75 23.38 3.09
N ILE A 492 19.04 23.99 4.04
CA ILE A 492 18.11 25.10 3.80
C ILE A 492 18.74 26.37 4.38
N ALA A 493 19.00 27.33 3.50
CA ALA A 493 19.49 28.65 3.90
C ALA A 493 18.34 29.64 4.02
N ASN A 494 18.47 30.60 4.94
CA ASN A 494 17.50 31.68 5.20
C ASN A 494 16.12 31.25 5.70
N PHE A 495 15.97 30.04 6.25
CA PHE A 495 14.72 29.61 6.90
C PHE A 495 14.30 30.61 7.98
N SER A 496 13.19 31.31 7.79
CA SER A 496 12.81 32.52 8.50
C SER A 496 11.31 32.57 8.83
N ALA A 497 10.85 33.65 9.47
CA ALA A 497 9.51 33.76 10.01
C ALA A 497 8.41 33.49 8.95
N GLY A 498 7.58 32.48 9.23
CA GLY A 498 6.53 32.01 8.33
C GLY A 498 6.89 30.70 7.60
N ASP A 499 8.16 30.31 7.58
CA ASP A 499 8.58 29.08 6.91
C ASP A 499 8.24 27.84 7.74
N SER A 500 7.96 26.75 7.04
CA SER A 500 7.61 25.46 7.66
C SER A 500 8.14 24.28 6.86
N ILE A 501 8.56 23.24 7.57
CA ILE A 501 8.93 21.94 7.04
C ILE A 501 7.87 20.93 7.48
N VAL A 502 7.28 20.22 6.53
CA VAL A 502 6.27 19.18 6.75
C VAL A 502 6.93 17.82 6.55
N LEU A 503 7.23 17.15 7.66
CA LEU A 503 7.70 15.76 7.67
C LEU A 503 6.52 14.79 7.54
N GLY A 504 5.35 15.20 8.04
CA GLY A 504 4.08 14.46 7.96
C GLY A 504 3.66 13.83 9.28
N ALA A 505 2.38 13.46 9.38
CA ALA A 505 1.76 12.98 10.62
C ALA A 505 2.28 11.62 11.13
N GLY A 506 3.10 10.92 10.34
CA GLY A 506 3.75 9.67 10.74
C GLY A 506 4.95 9.86 11.66
N TYR A 507 5.42 11.09 11.83
CA TYR A 507 6.65 11.43 12.56
C TYR A 507 6.37 11.97 13.97
N THR A 508 7.06 11.41 14.95
CA THR A 508 7.01 11.88 16.34
C THR A 508 8.24 12.72 16.66
N TYR A 509 8.03 13.91 17.22
CA TYR A 509 9.15 14.72 17.71
C TYR A 509 9.71 14.14 19.00
N ASN A 510 11.01 13.85 19.02
CA ASN A 510 11.72 13.43 20.21
C ASN A 510 12.70 14.53 20.66
N ASN A 511 12.38 15.17 21.79
CA ASN A 511 13.19 16.22 22.40
C ASN A 511 14.31 15.67 23.31
N GLY A 512 14.46 14.34 23.37
CA GLY A 512 15.53 13.64 24.07
C GLY A 512 16.82 13.61 23.26
N ALA A 513 17.84 12.93 23.80
CA ALA A 513 19.05 12.67 23.04
C ALA A 513 18.73 11.73 21.86
N LEU A 514 19.45 11.89 20.75
CA LEU A 514 19.30 11.02 19.58
C LEU A 514 19.38 9.54 19.97
N THR A 515 20.21 9.16 20.95
CA THR A 515 20.35 7.77 21.44
C THR A 515 19.18 7.23 22.29
N THR A 516 18.11 8.01 22.52
CA THR A 516 16.98 7.66 23.39
C THR A 516 15.66 7.47 22.65
N GLY A 517 15.72 7.27 21.34
CA GLY A 517 14.57 7.07 20.46
C GLY A 517 13.84 5.75 20.66
N ASN A 518 12.66 5.66 20.05
CA ASN A 518 11.75 4.53 20.04
C ASN A 518 11.78 3.81 18.69
N GLY A 519 12.41 2.63 18.67
CA GLY A 519 12.50 1.81 17.45
C GLY A 519 11.18 1.21 16.93
N ASN A 520 10.02 1.60 17.47
CA ASN A 520 8.69 1.22 16.95
C ASN A 520 7.93 2.38 16.30
N ALA A 521 8.52 3.57 16.24
CA ALA A 521 7.91 4.74 15.63
C ALA A 521 8.93 5.43 14.72
N LEU A 522 8.45 6.15 13.71
CA LEU A 522 9.29 7.10 12.99
C LEU A 522 9.44 8.35 13.84
N GLU A 523 10.68 8.74 14.11
CA GLU A 523 10.99 9.92 14.92
C GLU A 523 11.78 10.96 14.14
N PHE A 524 11.80 12.17 14.69
CA PHE A 524 12.78 13.17 14.33
C PHE A 524 13.27 13.96 15.53
N PHE A 525 14.47 14.48 15.41
CA PHE A 525 15.22 15.12 16.48
C PHE A 525 15.74 16.48 16.02
N LEU A 526 15.84 17.44 16.94
CA LEU A 526 16.56 18.69 16.72
C LEU A 526 17.94 18.61 17.37
N GLN A 527 18.99 18.82 16.58
CA GLN A 527 20.38 18.81 17.05
C GLN A 527 21.09 20.12 16.72
N LYS A 528 21.83 20.66 17.70
CA LYS A 528 22.67 21.83 17.48
C LYS A 528 24.01 21.44 16.89
N THR A 529 24.42 22.12 15.83
CA THR A 529 25.74 21.97 15.21
C THR A 529 26.82 22.74 15.96
N ALA A 530 28.09 22.40 15.72
CA ALA A 530 29.22 23.18 16.24
C ALA A 530 29.21 24.64 15.75
N ALA A 531 28.67 24.89 14.54
CA ALA A 531 28.51 26.22 13.96
C ALA A 531 27.30 27.00 14.52
N GLY A 532 26.50 26.40 15.41
CA GLY A 532 25.32 27.03 16.00
C GLY A 532 24.01 26.87 15.19
N ASN A 533 24.06 26.26 14.01
CA ASN A 533 22.87 25.89 13.21
C ASN A 533 22.09 24.75 13.86
N THR A 534 20.83 24.60 13.47
CA THR A 534 19.97 23.47 13.86
C THR A 534 19.91 22.44 12.74
N GLN A 535 20.05 21.17 13.09
CA GLN A 535 19.81 20.02 12.22
C GLN A 535 18.50 19.34 12.64
N ILE A 536 17.67 19.01 11.66
CA ILE A 536 16.53 18.12 11.82
C ILE A 536 16.99 16.75 11.34
N VAL A 537 17.07 15.79 12.24
CA VAL A 537 17.46 14.40 11.95
C VAL A 537 16.17 13.61 11.86
N VAL A 538 15.84 13.10 10.67
CA VAL A 538 14.56 12.46 10.35
C VAL A 538 14.80 10.98 10.07
N GLU A 539 14.14 10.09 10.80
CA GLU A 539 14.28 8.65 10.57
C GLU A 539 13.59 8.23 9.26
N THR A 540 14.19 7.28 8.54
CA THR A 540 13.64 6.78 7.27
C THR A 540 12.94 5.43 7.41
N ALA A 541 13.14 4.74 8.54
CA ALA A 541 12.34 3.60 8.97
C ALA A 541 12.38 3.49 10.50
N ASN A 542 11.50 2.69 11.08
CA ASN A 542 11.49 2.39 12.50
C ASN A 542 12.78 1.65 12.89
N TYR A 543 13.79 2.39 13.31
CA TYR A 543 15.11 1.87 13.67
C TYR A 543 15.46 2.24 15.11
N GLY A 544 16.35 1.47 15.73
CA GLY A 544 16.92 1.83 17.02
C GLY A 544 17.81 3.06 16.85
N SER A 545 17.57 4.10 17.63
CA SER A 545 18.22 5.40 17.47
C SER A 545 19.73 5.42 17.82
N ALA A 546 20.28 4.26 18.21
CA ALA A 546 21.70 4.02 18.40
C ALA A 546 22.49 3.84 17.08
N ASP A 547 21.81 3.48 15.97
CA ASP A 547 22.45 3.27 14.66
C ASP A 547 22.58 4.58 13.84
N SER A 548 21.82 5.61 14.24
CA SER A 548 21.86 6.96 13.68
C SER A 548 22.89 7.82 14.40
N THR A 549 24.14 7.83 13.93
CA THR A 549 25.15 8.78 14.40
C THR A 549 25.25 9.95 13.42
N VAL A 550 25.04 11.17 13.92
CA VAL A 550 25.08 12.38 13.10
C VAL A 550 26.35 13.15 13.42
N ASN A 551 27.15 13.44 12.38
CA ASN A 551 28.25 14.37 12.53
C ASN A 551 27.69 15.80 12.67
N ALA A 552 27.75 16.34 13.88
CA ALA A 552 27.21 17.65 14.21
C ALA A 552 27.82 18.82 13.40
N THR A 553 28.94 18.62 12.70
CA THR A 553 29.56 19.64 11.84
C THR A 553 29.12 19.51 10.38
N THR A 554 28.99 18.29 9.87
CA THR A 554 28.74 18.04 8.44
C THR A 554 27.30 17.63 8.12
N GLY A 555 26.51 17.25 9.13
CA GLY A 555 25.16 16.69 8.93
C GLY A 555 25.17 15.33 8.23
N VAL A 556 26.34 14.69 8.13
CA VAL A 556 26.49 13.35 7.57
C VAL A 556 26.06 12.33 8.63
N VAL A 557 25.16 11.44 8.24
CA VAL A 557 24.71 10.28 9.01
C VAL A 557 25.49 9.03 8.63
N THR A 558 25.62 8.08 9.56
CA THR A 558 25.99 6.71 9.21
C THR A 558 25.06 6.19 8.10
N PRO A 559 25.58 5.61 7.00
CA PRO A 559 24.77 5.31 5.83
C PRO A 559 23.52 4.48 6.15
N GLY A 560 22.35 4.91 5.64
CA GLY A 560 21.16 4.08 5.51
C GLY A 560 20.04 4.24 6.54
N HIS A 561 20.16 5.13 7.54
CA HIS A 561 19.22 5.14 8.68
C HIS A 561 18.40 6.43 8.88
N ALA A 562 18.85 7.55 8.33
CA ALA A 562 18.18 8.84 8.51
C ALA A 562 18.46 9.81 7.35
N GLU A 563 17.67 10.87 7.31
CA GLU A 563 17.90 12.08 6.53
C GLU A 563 18.25 13.24 7.49
N VAL A 564 19.11 14.16 7.04
CA VAL A 564 19.48 15.34 7.83
C VAL A 564 19.17 16.62 7.04
N ILE A 565 18.33 17.47 7.61
CA ILE A 565 18.02 18.80 7.11
C ILE A 565 18.76 19.83 7.96
N THR A 566 19.72 20.53 7.38
CA THR A 566 20.48 21.58 8.09
C THR A 566 19.88 22.96 7.83
N LEU A 567 19.44 23.65 8.88
CA LEU A 567 18.90 25.02 8.83
C LEU A 567 20.01 26.03 9.14
N THR A 568 20.54 26.68 8.11
CA THR A 568 21.67 27.59 8.26
C THR A 568 21.23 28.92 8.87
N GLY A 569 21.87 29.34 9.97
CA GLY A 569 21.55 30.57 10.69
C GLY A 569 20.35 30.46 11.64
N VAL A 570 19.79 29.27 11.81
CA VAL A 570 18.62 29.03 12.66
C VAL A 570 19.01 28.21 13.88
N THR A 571 18.68 28.72 15.06
CA THR A 571 18.85 28.04 16.34
C THR A 571 17.52 27.43 16.80
N ALA A 572 17.57 26.44 17.70
CA ALA A 572 16.38 25.68 18.11
C ALA A 572 15.30 26.54 18.80
N ASP A 573 15.68 27.68 19.39
CA ASP A 573 14.77 28.66 19.98
C ASP A 573 13.98 29.47 18.95
N HIS A 574 14.38 29.48 17.68
CA HIS A 574 13.57 30.00 16.58
C HIS A 574 12.53 28.99 16.07
N LEU A 575 12.49 27.77 16.62
CA LEU A 575 11.68 26.69 16.06
C LEU A 575 10.56 26.28 17.01
N SER A 576 9.39 26.07 16.43
CA SER A 576 8.29 25.33 17.03
C SER A 576 8.12 23.99 16.33
N VAL A 577 7.70 22.98 17.10
CA VAL A 577 7.48 21.64 16.59
C VAL A 577 6.10 21.14 17.02
N ALA A 578 5.28 20.74 16.05
CA ALA A 578 3.96 20.17 16.30
C ALA A 578 3.56 19.21 15.17
N ASN A 579 3.04 18.02 15.50
CA ASN A 579 2.43 17.10 14.54
C ASN A 579 3.29 16.77 13.29
N GLY A 580 4.61 16.59 13.46
CA GLY A 580 5.53 16.34 12.34
C GLY A 580 5.79 17.58 11.47
N ILE A 581 5.56 18.77 12.01
CA ILE A 581 5.83 20.06 11.37
C ILE A 581 6.88 20.80 12.21
N VAL A 582 7.88 21.36 11.54
CA VAL A 582 8.86 22.27 12.12
C VAL A 582 8.66 23.65 11.51
N SER A 583 8.29 24.65 12.31
CA SER A 583 8.00 26.02 11.84
C SER A 583 8.90 27.04 12.53
N TYR A 584 9.32 28.06 11.78
CA TYR A 584 10.00 29.21 12.38
C TYR A 584 9.00 30.07 13.16
N VAL A 585 9.32 30.46 14.38
CA VAL A 585 8.48 31.28 15.28
C VAL A 585 9.08 32.62 15.67
#